data_AF-A0A223ECN4-F1
#
_entry.id   AF-A0A223ECN4-F1
#
_cell.length_a   1.000
_cell.length_b   1.000
_cell.length_c   1.000
_cell.angle_alpha   90.00
_cell.angle_beta   90.00
_cell.angle_gamma   90.00
#
_symmetry.space_group_name_H-M   'P 1'
#
loop_
_entity.id
_entity.type
_entity.pdbx_description
1 polymer ?
#
loop_
_entity_poly.entity_id
_entity_poly.type
_entity_poly.pdbx_seq_one_letter_code
_entity_poly.pdbx_strand_id
1 'polypeptide(L)' 'MEREINSFEVAVGAAAVSIFKIGKEIRGEVIEDIIVHDGVVKLYNRKDELITEIIDTVLRGNTGM' A
#
# COMPACT_ATOMS: atom_id res chain seq x y z
N MET A 1 9.23 -2.80 -15.55
CA MET A 1 8.14 -1.82 -15.71
C MET A 1 7.81 -1.34 -14.31
N GLU A 2 8.21 -0.12 -13.98
CA GLU A 2 7.77 0.54 -12.75
C GLU A 2 6.36 1.08 -13.01
N ARG A 3 5.39 0.70 -12.18
CA ARG A 3 4.05 1.28 -12.19
C ARG A 3 3.89 2.04 -10.90
N GLU A 4 3.67 3.35 -11.01
CA GLU A 4 3.29 4.18 -9.87
C GLU A 4 1.85 3.83 -9.47
N ILE A 5 1.67 3.32 -8.26
CA ILE A 5 0.37 2.87 -7.75
C ILE A 5 -0.12 3.90 -6.74
N ASN A 6 -1.14 4.68 -7.12
CA ASN A 6 -1.75 5.67 -6.22
C ASN A 6 -2.55 5.04 -5.08
N SER A 7 -3.03 3.81 -5.26
CA SER A 7 -3.79 3.06 -4.27
C SER A 7 -3.84 1.57 -4.55
N PHE A 8 -3.95 0.75 -3.51
CA PHE A 8 -4.17 -0.69 -3.62
C PHE A 8 -5.10 -1.21 -2.53
N GLU A 9 -5.76 -2.33 -2.83
CA GLU A 9 -6.66 -3.03 -1.91
C GLU A 9 -5.97 -4.30 -1.39
N VAL A 10 -6.00 -4.48 -0.07
CA VAL A 10 -5.50 -5.68 0.62
C VAL A 10 -6.68 -6.40 1.24
N ALA A 11 -6.92 -7.64 0.84
CA ALA A 11 -7.90 -8.50 1.50
C ALA A 11 -7.29 -9.08 2.80
N VAL A 12 -7.75 -8.62 3.96
CA VAL A 12 -7.36 -9.17 5.27
C VAL A 12 -8.41 -10.20 5.69
N GLY A 13 -8.09 -11.49 5.48
CA GLY A 13 -9.01 -12.59 5.80
C GLY A 13 -10.24 -12.69 4.89
N ALA A 14 -11.31 -13.33 5.36
CA ALA A 14 -12.47 -13.71 4.53
C ALA A 14 -13.43 -12.55 4.20
N ALA A 15 -13.29 -11.35 4.80
CA ALA A 15 -14.31 -10.32 4.69
C ALA A 15 -13.84 -8.85 4.77
N ALA A 16 -12.58 -8.55 5.11
CA ALA A 16 -12.13 -7.18 5.26
C ALA A 16 -11.22 -6.77 4.10
N VAL A 17 -11.58 -5.72 3.38
CA VAL A 17 -10.70 -5.08 2.37
C VAL A 17 -10.16 -3.80 2.98
N SER A 18 -8.83 -3.73 3.16
CA SER A 18 -8.13 -2.51 3.57
C SER A 18 -7.62 -1.79 2.34
N ILE A 19 -8.10 -0.56 2.12
CA ILE A 19 -7.63 0.31 1.04
C ILE A 19 -6.46 1.15 1.56
N PHE A 20 -5.32 1.08 0.91
CA PHE A 20 -4.15 1.93 1.16
C PHE A 20 -3.98 2.87 -0.03
N LYS A 21 -3.74 4.16 0.25
CA LYS A 21 -3.57 5.21 -0.76
C LYS A 21 -2.62 6.28 -0.24
N ILE A 22 -1.94 6.96 -1.16
CA ILE A 22 -1.18 8.16 -0.84
C ILE A 22 -2.10 9.19 -0.17
N GLY A 23 -1.60 9.89 0.85
CA GLY A 23 -2.34 10.85 1.67
C GLY A 23 -3.20 10.23 2.78
N LYS A 24 -3.23 8.91 2.95
CA LYS A 24 -3.91 8.27 4.08
C LYS A 24 -3.00 8.23 5.32
N GLU A 25 -3.56 8.57 6.48
CA GLU A 25 -2.85 8.44 7.76
C GLU A 25 -2.96 7.02 8.32
N ILE A 26 -1.83 6.47 8.74
CA ILE A 26 -1.70 5.18 9.41
C ILE A 26 -0.70 5.31 10.55
N ARG A 27 -1.11 4.94 11.76
CA ARG A 27 -0.25 4.99 12.96
C ARG A 27 0.34 6.39 13.24
N GLY A 28 -0.38 7.46 12.86
CA GLY A 28 0.09 8.84 13.02
C GLY A 28 1.01 9.35 11.90
N GLU A 29 1.31 8.52 10.89
CA GLU A 29 2.13 8.88 9.74
C GLU A 29 1.28 8.92 8.46
N VAL A 30 1.54 9.89 7.58
CA VAL A 30 0.87 9.99 6.28
C VAL A 30 1.66 9.17 5.26
N ILE A 31 0.96 8.30 4.52
CA ILE A 31 1.56 7.57 3.39
C ILE A 31 1.84 8.57 2.27
N GLU A 32 3.10 8.72 1.90
CA GLU A 32 3.53 9.56 0.78
C GLU A 32 4.02 8.71 -0.39
N ASP A 33 4.51 7.49 -0.12
CA ASP A 33 4.93 6.57 -1.17
C ASP A 33 4.55 5.11 -0.86
N ILE A 34 4.35 4.35 -1.93
CA ILE A 34 3.92 2.95 -1.92
C ILE A 34 4.80 2.17 -2.89
N ILE A 35 5.67 1.31 -2.35
CA ILE A 35 6.56 0.46 -3.14
C ILE A 35 6.08 -0.98 -3.07
N VAL A 36 5.94 -1.63 -4.23
CA VAL A 36 5.61 -3.05 -4.34
C VAL A 36 6.81 -3.79 -4.91
N HIS A 37 7.33 -4.77 -4.17
CA HIS A 37 8.44 -5.62 -4.62
C HIS A 37 8.22 -7.06 -4.14
N ASP A 38 8.29 -8.02 -5.06
CA ASP A 38 8.11 -9.46 -4.77
C ASP A 38 6.86 -9.81 -3.94
N GLY A 39 5.74 -9.13 -4.19
CA GLY A 39 4.47 -9.35 -3.47
C GLY A 39 4.42 -8.74 -2.07
N VAL A 40 5.47 -8.03 -1.65
CA VAL A 40 5.51 -7.23 -0.42
C VAL A 40 5.18 -5.80 -0.77
N VAL A 41 4.24 -5.21 -0.01
CA VAL A 41 3.96 -3.78 -0.11
C VAL A 41 4.58 -3.04 1.06
N LYS A 42 5.31 -1.98 0.76
CA LYS A 42 5.98 -1.11 1.73
C LYS A 42 5.41 0.29 1.61
N LEU A 43 5.02 0.86 2.75
CA LEU A 43 4.45 2.20 2.84
C LEU A 43 5.49 3.12 3.48
N TYR A 44 5.74 4.28 2.87
CA TYR A 44 6.71 5.26 3.34
C TYR A 44 6.06 6.62 3.61
N ASN A 45 6.62 7.36 4.57
CA ASN A 45 6.22 8.74 4.85
C ASN A 45 7.04 9.74 4.03
N ARG A 46 6.80 11.04 4.24
CA ARG A 46 7.49 12.13 3.52
C ARG A 46 8.99 12.20 3.76
N LYS A 47 9.49 11.54 4.81
CA LYS A 47 10.90 11.49 5.17
C LYS A 47 11.60 10.24 4.62
N ASP A 48 10.93 9.50 3.73
CA ASP A 48 11.35 8.20 3.23
C ASP A 48 11.51 7.13 4.34
N GLU A 49 10.83 7.32 5.48
CA GLU A 49 10.82 6.35 6.58
C GLU A 49 9.72 5.31 6.36
N LEU A 50 10.06 4.05 6.57
CA LEU A 50 9.14 2.92 6.45
C LEU A 50 8.09 2.98 7.57
N ILE A 51 6.81 3.11 7.19
CA ILE A 51 5.67 3.10 8.12
C ILE A 51 5.30 1.65 8.48
N THR A 52 5.14 0.80 7.46
CA THR A 52 4.80 -0.63 7.64
C THR A 52 5.08 -1.43 6.37
N GLU A 53 5.25 -2.74 6.56
CA GLU A 53 5.33 -3.73 5.48
C GLU A 53 4.12 -4.65 5.55
N ILE A 54 3.61 -5.03 4.38
CA ILE A 54 2.47 -5.93 4.22
C ILE A 54 2.94 -7.10 3.36
N ILE A 55 3.07 -8.27 4.01
CA ILE A 55 3.48 -9.52 3.36
C ILE A 55 2.21 -10.34 3.13
N ASP A 56 1.92 -10.60 1.85
CA ASP A 56 1.00 -11.64 1.38
C ASP A 56 -0.44 -11.64 1.91
N THR A 57 -1.34 -10.96 1.18
CA THR A 57 -2.69 -11.50 0.88
C THR A 57 -3.24 -10.78 -0.36
N VAL A 58 -3.20 -11.46 -1.52
CA VAL A 58 -3.84 -11.09 -2.80
C VAL A 58 -3.97 -9.57 -3.07
N LEU A 59 -2.93 -8.96 -3.66
CA LEU A 59 -2.99 -7.57 -4.15
C LEU A 59 -3.85 -7.52 -5.41
N ARG A 60 -5.09 -7.03 -5.31
CA ARG A 60 -5.89 -6.64 -6.48
C ARG A 60 -5.63 -5.16 -6.76
N GLY A 61 -4.62 -4.88 -7.58
CA GLY A 61 -4.34 -3.53 -8.04
C GLY A 61 -5.44 -3.05 -8.98
N ASN A 62 -6.14 -1.97 -8.62
CA ASN A 62 -7.06 -1.29 -9.52
C ASN A 62 -6.25 -0.29 -10.35
N THR A 63 -5.77 -0.72 -11.51
CA THR A 63 -5.21 0.22 -12.50
C THR A 63 -6.37 1.02 -13.09
N GLY A 64 -6.52 2.27 -12.66
CA GLY A 64 -7.44 3.19 -13.32
C GLY A 64 -7.13 3.27 -14.81
N MET A 65 -8.13 2.97 -15.64
CA MET A 65 -8.19 3.36 -17.05
C MET A 65 -8.50 4.84 -17.16
#